data_AF-A0A3Q1JBU4-F1
#
_entry.id   AF-A0A3Q1JBU4-F1
#
_cell.length_a   1.000
_cell.length_b   1.000
_cell.length_c   1.000
_cell.angle_alpha   90.00
_cell.angle_beta   90.00
_cell.angle_gamma   90.00
#
_symmetry.space_group_name_H-M   'P 1'
#
loop_
_entity.id
_entity.type
_entity.pdbx_description
1 polymer ?
#
loop_
_entity_poly.entity_id
_entity_poly.type
_entity_poly.pdbx_seq_one_letter_code
_entity_poly.pdbx_strand_id
1 'polypeptide(L)'
;MTEHPKCKIHFARMEITMSISVALTVEHEQIQKRTFTNWINAQLSKRCPPSYVSDLFSDLRDGSQLLDLLEVMSGQPMVSSHAVPLVSKS
;
A
#
# COMPACT_ATOMS: atom_id res chain seq x y z
N MET A 1 -23.89 43.14 16.29
CA MET A 1 -23.18 42.30 15.29
C MET A 1 -24.01 41.05 15.07
N THR A 2 -24.94 41.10 14.11
CA THR A 2 -25.74 39.93 13.73
C THR A 2 -25.16 39.37 12.44
N GLU A 3 -24.43 38.25 12.56
CA GLU A 3 -23.90 37.46 11.45
C GLU A 3 -24.97 37.25 10.37
N HIS A 4 -24.69 37.72 9.15
CA HIS A 4 -25.65 37.74 8.05
C HIS A 4 -26.04 36.30 7.67
N PRO A 5 -27.34 35.96 7.51
CA PRO A 5 -27.78 34.57 7.30
C PRO A 5 -27.17 33.91 6.06
N LYS A 6 -26.81 34.71 5.04
CA LYS A 6 -26.09 34.21 3.85
C LYS A 6 -24.67 33.72 4.16
N CYS A 7 -23.95 34.34 5.11
CA CYS A 7 -22.63 33.87 5.56
C CYS A 7 -22.73 32.53 6.30
N LYS A 8 -23.77 32.34 7.13
CA LYS A 8 -23.98 31.08 7.87
C LYS A 8 -24.25 29.89 6.94
N ILE A 9 -25.11 30.07 5.95
CA ILE A 9 -25.38 29.02 4.95
C ILE A 9 -24.15 28.73 4.10
N HIS A 10 -23.42 29.77 3.69
CA HIS A 10 -22.19 29.58 2.92
C HIS A 10 -21.12 28.81 3.71
N PHE A 11 -20.94 29.15 4.99
CA PHE A 11 -20.00 28.49 5.88
C PHE A 11 -20.38 27.02 6.12
N ALA A 12 -21.65 26.75 6.46
CA ALA A 12 -22.14 25.37 6.62
C ALA A 12 -21.96 24.54 5.34
N ARG A 13 -22.17 25.15 4.17
CA ARG A 13 -21.95 24.49 2.87
C ARG A 13 -20.48 24.16 2.63
N MET A 14 -19.55 25.07 2.96
CA MET A 14 -18.11 24.80 2.90
C MET A 14 -17.69 23.69 3.86
N GLU A 15 -18.19 23.67 5.10
CA GLU A 15 -17.88 22.62 6.08
C GLU A 15 -18.37 21.25 5.63
N ILE A 16 -19.60 21.18 5.09
CA ILE A 16 -20.17 19.94 4.54
C ILE A 16 -19.36 19.46 3.33
N THR A 17 -19.05 20.35 2.38
CA THR A 17 -18.25 20.00 1.21
C THR A 17 -16.87 19.50 1.60
N MET A 18 -16.19 20.16 2.53
CA MET A 18 -14.86 19.76 2.99
C MET A 18 -14.88 18.42 3.72
N SER A 19 -15.90 18.19 4.57
CA SER A 19 -16.08 16.91 5.29
C SER A 19 -16.31 15.74 4.34
N ILE A 20 -17.15 15.93 3.32
CA ILE A 20 -17.42 14.91 2.29
C ILE A 20 -16.15 14.64 1.48
N SER A 21 -15.44 15.68 1.04
CA SER A 21 -14.19 15.54 0.29
C SER A 21 -13.14 14.75 1.08
N VAL A 22 -12.93 15.09 2.35
CA VAL A 22 -11.97 14.36 3.22
C VAL A 22 -12.37 12.91 3.39
N ALA A 23 -13.65 12.62 3.67
CA ALA A 23 -14.13 11.26 3.82
C ALA A 23 -13.93 10.42 2.55
N LEU A 24 -14.27 10.98 1.38
CA LEU A 24 -14.05 10.31 0.09
C LEU A 24 -12.57 10.03 -0.19
N THR A 25 -11.69 10.98 0.14
CA THR A 25 -10.24 10.80 0.00
C THR A 25 -9.74 9.68 0.91
N VAL A 26 -10.13 9.68 2.18
CA VAL A 26 -9.72 8.67 3.16
C VAL A 26 -10.19 7.27 2.75
N GLU A 27 -11.44 7.14 2.29
CA GLU A 27 -11.96 5.87 1.79
C GLU A 27 -11.22 5.40 0.54
N HIS A 28 -10.96 6.30 -0.42
CA HIS A 28 -10.22 5.97 -1.63
C HIS A 28 -8.78 5.52 -1.32
N GLU A 29 -8.09 6.21 -0.41
CA GLU A 29 -6.75 5.82 0.04
C GLU A 29 -6.73 4.45 0.71
N GLN A 30 -7.72 4.15 1.55
CA GLN A 30 -7.84 2.83 2.19
C GLN A 30 -8.10 1.72 1.15
N ILE A 31 -9.01 1.96 0.20
CA ILE A 31 -9.30 1.01 -0.88
C ILE A 31 -8.06 0.78 -1.74
N GLN A 32 -7.33 1.84 -2.09
CA GLN A 32 -6.11 1.75 -2.88
C GLN A 32 -5.03 0.95 -2.14
N LYS A 33 -4.79 1.26 -0.86
CA LYS A 33 -3.83 0.51 -0.01
C LYS A 33 -4.21 -0.96 0.10
N ARG A 34 -5.48 -1.27 0.37
CA ARG A 34 -5.95 -2.66 0.49
C ARG A 34 -5.81 -3.41 -0.82
N THR A 35 -6.23 -2.80 -1.93
CA THR A 35 -6.16 -3.42 -3.26
C THR A 35 -4.72 -3.72 -3.64
N PHE A 36 -3.82 -2.75 -3.43
CA PHE A 36 -2.41 -2.93 -3.74
C PHE A 36 -1.74 -3.97 -2.85
N THR A 37 -2.02 -3.95 -1.54
CA THR A 37 -1.47 -4.94 -0.58
C THR A 37 -1.93 -6.36 -0.93
N ASN A 38 -3.22 -6.54 -1.24
CA ASN A 38 -3.76 -7.82 -1.68
C ASN A 38 -3.12 -8.30 -2.98
N TRP A 39 -2.90 -7.39 -3.93
CA TRP A 39 -2.26 -7.71 -5.20
C TRP A 39 -0.80 -8.15 -4.99
N ILE A 40 -0.03 -7.46 -4.14
CA ILE A 40 1.33 -7.87 -3.78
C ILE A 40 1.32 -9.27 -3.16
N ASN A 41 0.44 -9.50 -2.18
CA ASN A 41 0.34 -10.80 -1.51
C ASN A 41 -0.02 -11.93 -2.48
N ALA A 42 -0.84 -11.67 -3.50
CA ALA A 42 -1.16 -12.64 -4.55
C ALA A 42 0.02 -12.95 -5.48
N GLN A 43 0.99 -12.03 -5.63
CA GLN A 43 2.25 -12.33 -6.34
C GLN A 43 3.21 -13.08 -5.41
N LEU A 44 3.46 -12.58 -4.22
CA LEU A 44 4.42 -13.18 -3.28
C LEU A 44 4.02 -14.59 -2.82
N SER A 45 2.73 -14.93 -2.86
CA SER A 45 2.26 -16.30 -2.61
C SER A 45 2.72 -17.31 -3.66
N LYS A 46 3.13 -16.86 -4.85
CA LYS A 46 3.65 -17.73 -5.93
C LYS A 46 5.12 -18.07 -5.74
N ARG A 47 5.81 -17.40 -4.82
CA ARG A 47 7.22 -17.61 -4.54
C ARG A 47 7.41 -18.81 -3.61
N CYS A 48 8.59 -19.42 -3.66
CA CYS A 48 9.01 -20.48 -2.76
C CYS A 48 10.32 -20.07 -2.05
N PRO A 49 10.32 -19.83 -0.73
CA PRO A 49 9.18 -19.87 0.19
C PRO A 49 8.19 -18.69 -0.02
N PRO A 50 6.89 -18.88 0.29
CA PRO A 50 5.91 -17.79 0.20
C PRO A 50 6.27 -16.63 1.12
N SER A 51 5.99 -15.40 0.69
CA SER A 51 6.18 -14.19 1.49
C SER A 51 4.89 -13.37 1.53
N TYR A 52 4.72 -12.54 2.55
CA TYR A 52 3.51 -11.74 2.75
C TYR A 52 3.84 -10.36 3.33
N VAL A 53 3.05 -9.38 2.91
CA VAL A 53 3.07 -7.98 3.38
C VAL A 53 1.88 -7.77 4.31
N SER A 54 2.17 -7.27 5.51
CA SER A 54 1.17 -6.86 6.50
C SER A 54 1.04 -5.34 6.54
N ASP A 55 2.14 -4.61 6.51
CA ASP A 55 2.17 -3.16 6.37
C ASP A 55 3.04 -2.74 5.19
N LEU A 56 2.38 -2.12 4.20
CA LEU A 56 3.00 -1.76 2.93
C LEU A 56 4.24 -0.86 3.07
N PHE A 57 4.26 0.03 4.06
CA PHE A 57 5.31 1.04 4.19
C PHE A 57 6.48 0.57 5.04
N SER A 58 6.26 -0.29 6.03
CA SER A 58 7.34 -0.91 6.77
C SER A 58 7.98 -2.03 5.98
N ASP A 59 7.15 -2.88 5.36
CA ASP A 59 7.62 -4.16 4.86
C ASP A 59 8.33 -4.02 3.51
N LEU A 60 7.97 -3.01 2.71
CA LEU A 60 8.69 -2.68 1.47
C LEU A 60 9.91 -1.77 1.67
N ARG A 61 10.16 -1.29 2.89
CA ARG A 61 11.18 -0.25 3.16
C ARG A 61 12.60 -0.74 2.94
N ASP A 62 12.88 -1.96 3.35
CA ASP A 62 14.22 -2.57 3.25
C ASP A 62 14.52 -3.06 1.83
N GLY A 63 13.49 -3.15 0.98
CA GLY A 63 13.58 -3.57 -0.42
C GLY A 63 13.56 -5.08 -0.62
N SER A 64 13.59 -5.90 0.44
CA SER A 64 13.64 -7.36 0.35
C SER A 64 12.42 -7.91 -0.40
N GLN A 65 11.23 -7.47 0.00
CA GLN A 65 9.98 -7.90 -0.61
C GLN A 65 9.75 -7.30 -2.00
N LEU A 66 10.38 -6.16 -2.30
CA LEU A 66 10.38 -5.60 -3.66
C LEU A 66 11.18 -6.48 -4.61
N LEU A 67 12.35 -6.97 -4.19
CA LEU A 67 13.15 -7.91 -4.97
C LEU A 67 12.37 -9.21 -5.21
N ASP A 68 11.69 -9.72 -4.19
CA ASP A 68 10.88 -10.93 -4.28
C ASP A 68 9.70 -10.75 -5.23
N LEU A 69 9.04 -9.59 -5.19
CA LEU A 69 7.96 -9.23 -6.12
C LEU A 69 8.48 -9.16 -7.57
N LEU A 70 9.63 -8.52 -7.77
CA LEU A 70 10.27 -8.41 -9.09
C LEU A 70 10.70 -9.76 -9.65
N GLU A 71 11.23 -10.66 -8.82
CA GLU A 71 11.56 -12.05 -9.18
C GLU A 71 10.32 -12.79 -9.69
N VAL A 72 9.21 -12.74 -8.95
CA VAL A 72 7.95 -13.40 -9.35
C VAL A 72 7.38 -12.80 -10.64
N MET A 73 7.41 -11.46 -10.77
CA MET A 73 6.83 -10.78 -11.93
C MET A 73 7.67 -10.93 -13.20
N SER A 74 8.99 -10.93 -13.06
CA SER A 74 9.92 -11.10 -14.19
C SER A 74 10.08 -12.57 -14.60
N GLY A 75 9.80 -13.51 -13.69
CA GLY A 75 10.09 -14.93 -13.88
C GLY A 75 11.58 -15.25 -13.90
N GLN A 76 12.44 -14.30 -13.49
CA GLN A 76 13.89 -14.45 -13.44
C GLN A 76 14.36 -14.46 -11.98
N PRO A 77 15.31 -15.34 -11.62
CA PRO A 77 15.84 -15.38 -10.26
C PRO A 77 16.57 -14.08 -9.94
N MET A 78 16.29 -13.51 -8.76
CA MET A 78 17.01 -12.35 -8.23
C MET A 78 17.83 -12.76 -7.01
N VAL A 79 18.94 -12.07 -6.78
CA VAL A 79 19.74 -12.23 -5.55
C VAL A 79 18.95 -11.63 -4.38
N SER A 80 18.00 -12.39 -3.87
CA SER A 80 17.31 -12.09 -2.61
C SER A 80 18.19 -12.55 -1.46
N SER A 81 18.31 -11.73 -0.42
CA SER A 81 19.09 -12.00 0.79
C SER A 81 18.68 -13.28 1.55
N HIS A 82 17.59 -13.93 1.16
CA HIS A 82 17.10 -15.19 1.72
C HIS A 82 17.79 -16.43 1.14
N ALA A 83 18.62 -16.29 0.10
CA ALA A 83 19.45 -17.37 -0.43
C ALA A 83 20.82 -17.38 0.27
N VAL A 84 20.91 -18.06 1.41
CA VAL A 84 22.21 -18.57 1.89
C VAL A 84 22.68 -19.60 0.86
N PRO A 85 23.91 -19.51 0.33
CA PRO A 85 24.45 -20.54 -0.54
C PRO A 85 24.44 -21.87 0.21
N LEU A 86 23.72 -22.86 -0.32
CA LEU A 86 23.89 -24.24 0.11
C LEU A 86 25.32 -24.65 -0.20
N VAL A 87 26.10 -24.70 0.89
CA VAL A 87 27.33 -25.46 1.14
C VAL A 87 27.95 -26.16 -0.07
N SER A 88 29.21 -25.79 -0.32
CA SER A 88 30.31 -26.63 -0.80
C SER A 88 29.94 -28.07 -1.17
N LYS A 89 29.93 -28.38 -2.47
CA LYS A 89 30.25 -29.74 -2.92
C LYS A 89 31.73 -29.78 -3.27
N SER A 90 32.48 -30.45 -2.39
CA SER A 90 33.81 -31.02 -2.65
C SER A 90 33.81 -31.92 -3.88
#